data_AF-A0A5D6XXY1-F1
#
_entry.id   AF-A0A5D6XXY1-F1
#
_cell.length_a   1.000
_cell.length_b   1.000
_cell.length_c   1.000
_cell.angle_alpha   90.00
_cell.angle_beta   90.00
_cell.angle_gamma   90.00
#
_symmetry.space_group_name_H-M   'P 1'
#
loop_
_entity.id
_entity.type
_entity.pdbx_description
1 polymer ?
#
loop_
_entity_poly.entity_id
_entity_poly.type
_entity_poly.pdbx_seq_one_letter_code
_entity_poly.pdbx_strand_id
1 'polypeptide(L)'
;MRTPTSFSLTSPPYCSILDEQIWYADDSLRESVSRLIRSDLCAVSCLAGKARQLEMFVASMSSLTPAERKRVVKTSLGVLSAADKAQPVRQRSTGVRARFTYFVPFVGRVCKGSVQRCFQVSLSTVERYKPQA
;
A
#
# COMPACT_ATOMS: atom_id res chain seq x y z
N MET A 1 34.25 30.39 -27.95
CA MET A 1 34.70 29.00 -27.75
C MET A 1 34.64 28.72 -26.25
N ARG A 2 33.88 27.69 -25.84
CA ARG A 2 33.67 27.30 -24.45
C ARG A 2 34.82 26.40 -24.00
N THR A 3 35.41 26.67 -22.84
CA THR A 3 36.20 25.69 -22.08
C THR A 3 35.46 25.38 -20.79
N PRO A 4 35.37 24.10 -20.37
CA PRO A 4 34.51 23.67 -19.28
C PRO A 4 35.19 23.85 -17.92
N THR A 5 34.38 24.25 -16.96
CA THR A 5 34.65 24.29 -15.52
C THR A 5 34.86 22.87 -14.97
N SER A 6 35.87 22.72 -14.12
CA SER A 6 36.14 21.52 -13.33
C SER A 6 34.97 21.20 -12.41
N PHE A 7 34.25 20.11 -12.68
CA PHE A 7 33.29 19.51 -11.76
C PHE A 7 34.04 18.61 -10.78
N SER A 8 34.24 19.08 -9.56
CA SER A 8 34.64 18.23 -8.44
C SER A 8 33.47 17.30 -8.10
N LEU A 9 33.64 16.02 -8.44
CA LEU A 9 32.76 14.93 -8.01
C LEU A 9 32.99 14.66 -6.53
N THR A 10 32.34 15.43 -5.65
CA THR A 10 32.06 14.95 -4.30
C THR A 10 30.84 14.04 -4.38
N SER A 11 31.12 12.73 -4.38
CA SER A 11 30.12 11.69 -4.18
C SER A 11 29.31 12.00 -2.90
N PRO A 12 27.96 11.90 -2.92
CA PRO A 12 27.22 11.87 -1.68
C PRO A 12 27.65 10.61 -0.89
N PRO A 13 27.76 10.68 0.44
CA PRO A 13 28.02 9.50 1.24
C PRO A 13 26.87 8.53 0.98
N TYR A 14 27.22 7.40 0.36
CA TYR A 14 26.36 6.25 0.16
C TYR A 14 25.73 5.89 1.52
N CYS A 15 24.41 6.09 1.62
CA CYS A 15 23.64 5.84 2.83
C CYS A 15 23.51 4.31 3.00
N SER A 16 24.49 3.69 3.66
CA SER A 16 24.57 2.23 3.84
C SER A 16 24.34 1.79 5.29
N ILE A 17 23.36 2.35 6.01
CA ILE A 17 23.12 1.98 7.42
C ILE A 17 21.62 1.93 7.79
N LEU A 18 20.74 1.30 6.99
CA LEU A 18 19.43 0.83 7.49
C LEU A 18 18.88 -0.42 6.76
N ASP A 19 19.74 -1.31 6.23
CA ASP A 19 19.31 -2.57 5.60
C ASP A 19 19.48 -3.83 6.49
N GLU A 20 19.94 -3.68 7.74
CA GLU A 20 20.25 -4.85 8.61
C GLU A 20 19.64 -4.78 10.02
N GLN A 21 18.44 -4.22 10.17
CA GLN A 21 17.66 -4.36 11.41
C GLN A 21 16.22 -4.81 11.16
N ILE A 22 16.03 -5.64 10.12
CA ILE A 22 14.78 -6.39 9.88
C ILE A 22 14.87 -7.77 10.54
N TRP A 23 15.23 -7.85 11.83
CA TRP A 23 15.09 -9.10 12.58
C TRP A 23 15.16 -8.85 14.10
N TYR A 24 14.00 -8.62 14.73
CA TYR A 24 13.58 -9.12 16.06
C TYR A 24 12.39 -8.31 16.61
N ALA A 25 11.20 -8.62 16.09
CA ALA A 25 9.92 -8.47 16.77
C ALA A 25 8.92 -9.43 16.10
N ASP A 26 9.35 -10.69 15.94
CA ASP A 26 8.73 -11.66 15.02
C ASP A 26 7.34 -12.12 15.51
N ASP A 27 7.15 -12.32 16.83
CA ASP A 27 5.87 -12.80 17.36
C ASP A 27 4.74 -11.77 17.27
N SER A 28 5.01 -10.49 17.54
CA SER A 28 3.99 -9.44 17.49
C SER A 28 3.56 -9.16 16.04
N LEU A 29 4.51 -9.26 15.10
CA LEU A 29 4.26 -9.13 13.67
C LEU A 29 3.48 -10.33 13.13
N ARG A 30 3.91 -11.56 13.43
CA ARG A 30 3.22 -12.80 13.05
C ARG A 30 1.80 -12.86 13.61
N GLU A 31 1.59 -12.44 14.86
CA GLU A 31 0.26 -12.38 15.45
C GLU A 31 -0.61 -11.32 14.77
N SER A 32 -0.04 -10.15 14.43
CA SER A 32 -0.74 -9.11 13.69
C SER A 32 -1.17 -9.59 12.29
N VAL A 33 -0.28 -10.28 11.57
CA VAL A 33 -0.58 -10.88 10.26
C VAL A 33 -1.63 -11.99 10.39
N SER A 34 -1.51 -12.85 11.39
CA SER A 34 -2.46 -13.92 11.66
C SER A 34 -3.85 -13.36 12.00
N ARG A 35 -3.93 -12.25 12.74
CA ARG A 35 -5.20 -11.54 12.99
C ARG A 35 -5.78 -10.96 11.72
N LEU A 36 -4.97 -10.34 10.86
CA LEU A 36 -5.44 -9.83 9.57
C LEU A 36 -6.06 -10.93 8.71
N ILE A 37 -5.37 -12.08 8.58
CA ILE A 37 -5.87 -13.23 7.81
C ILE A 37 -7.16 -13.79 8.43
N ARG A 38 -7.20 -14.00 9.76
CA ARG A 38 -8.41 -14.48 10.47
C ARG A 38 -9.59 -13.52 10.36
N SER A 39 -9.31 -12.22 10.29
CA SER A 39 -10.33 -11.17 10.15
C SER A 39 -10.82 -10.96 8.72
N ASP A 40 -10.32 -11.74 7.75
CA ASP A 40 -10.80 -11.71 6.38
C ASP A 40 -12.18 -12.38 6.30
N LEU A 41 -13.20 -11.55 6.08
CA LEU A 41 -14.60 -11.99 6.03
C LEU A 41 -15.10 -12.20 4.60
N CYS A 42 -14.26 -12.05 3.58
CA CYS A 42 -14.70 -12.25 2.20
C CYS A 42 -14.73 -13.75 1.85
N ALA A 43 -15.72 -14.17 1.05
CA ALA A 43 -15.93 -15.57 0.67
C ALA A 43 -14.74 -16.21 -0.08
N VAL A 44 -13.86 -15.37 -0.66
CA VAL A 44 -12.67 -15.83 -1.41
C VAL A 44 -11.43 -15.90 -0.51
N SER A 45 -11.52 -15.47 0.75
CA SER A 45 -10.39 -15.34 1.68
C SER A 45 -9.17 -14.70 1.00
N CYS A 46 -9.35 -13.48 0.49
CA CYS A 46 -8.38 -12.77 -0.34
C CYS A 46 -7.00 -12.54 0.29
N LEU A 47 -6.86 -12.74 1.60
CA LEU A 47 -5.61 -12.72 2.35
C LEU A 47 -4.99 -14.11 2.63
N ALA A 48 -5.74 -15.19 2.42
CA ALA A 48 -5.24 -16.55 2.62
C ALA A 48 -4.06 -16.85 1.69
N GLY A 49 -3.03 -17.51 2.22
CA GLY A 49 -1.80 -17.83 1.48
C GLY A 49 -0.87 -16.64 1.21
N LYS A 50 -1.17 -15.44 1.73
CA LYS A 50 -0.37 -14.21 1.51
C LYS A 50 0.39 -13.73 2.75
N ALA A 51 0.72 -14.65 3.66
CA ALA A 51 1.34 -14.32 4.95
C ALA A 51 2.64 -13.52 4.78
N ARG A 52 3.59 -14.02 3.98
CA ARG A 52 4.87 -13.34 3.73
C ARG A 52 4.70 -11.94 3.12
N GLN A 53 3.75 -11.77 2.21
CA GLN A 53 3.45 -10.48 1.60
C GLN A 53 2.86 -9.49 2.61
N LEU A 54 1.99 -9.99 3.50
CA LEU A 54 1.44 -9.22 4.61
C LEU A 54 2.53 -8.86 5.62
N GLU A 55 3.46 -9.75 5.94
CA GLU A 55 4.60 -9.47 6.82
C GLU A 55 5.44 -8.32 6.28
N MET A 56 5.83 -8.37 4.99
CA MET A 56 6.57 -7.27 4.34
C MET A 56 5.80 -5.95 4.42
N PHE A 57 4.50 -5.97 4.14
CA PHE A 57 3.66 -4.77 4.19
C PHE A 57 3.50 -4.23 5.61
N VAL A 58 3.22 -5.09 6.60
CA VAL A 58 3.04 -4.70 8.01
C VAL A 58 4.35 -4.18 8.60
N ALA A 59 5.47 -4.86 8.33
CA ALA A 59 6.80 -4.40 8.73
C ALA A 59 7.08 -3.00 8.16
N SER A 60 6.88 -2.81 6.85
CA SER A 60 7.07 -1.52 6.20
C SER A 60 6.17 -0.43 6.78
N MET A 61 4.88 -0.71 7.01
CA MET A 61 3.96 0.28 7.59
C MET A 61 4.29 0.59 9.05
N SER A 62 4.86 -0.35 9.81
CA SER A 62 5.19 -0.18 11.22
C SER A 62 6.36 0.78 11.43
N SER A 63 7.34 0.81 10.52
CA SER A 63 8.51 1.70 10.58
C SER A 63 8.20 3.16 10.16
N LEU A 64 7.05 3.40 9.53
CA LEU A 64 6.65 4.74 9.09
C LEU A 64 6.09 5.58 10.24
N THR A 65 6.40 6.88 10.21
CA THR A 65 5.73 7.89 11.03
C THR A 65 4.26 8.07 10.62
N PRO A 66 3.39 8.63 11.48
CA PRO A 66 1.98 8.88 11.12
C PRO A 66 1.80 9.73 9.86
N ALA A 67 2.69 10.70 9.64
CA ALA A 67 2.65 11.56 8.45
C ALA A 67 3.00 10.79 7.16
N GLU A 68 3.99 9.92 7.23
CA GLU A 68 4.38 9.05 6.11
C GLU A 68 3.32 8.00 5.82
N ARG A 69 2.76 7.34 6.84
CA ARG A 69 1.63 6.41 6.67
C ARG A 69 0.48 7.08 5.95
N LYS A 70 0.10 8.30 6.35
CA LYS A 70 -0.94 9.09 5.68
C LYS A 70 -0.59 9.36 4.21
N ARG A 71 0.67 9.68 3.90
CA ARG A 71 1.15 9.89 2.52
C ARG A 71 1.06 8.61 1.71
N VAL A 72 1.55 7.49 2.23
CA VAL A 72 1.48 6.17 1.58
C VAL A 72 0.04 5.74 1.30
N VAL A 73 -0.87 5.91 2.28
CA VAL A 73 -2.30 5.62 2.10
C VAL A 73 -2.90 6.49 1.00
N LYS A 74 -2.65 7.81 1.02
CA LYS A 74 -3.14 8.73 -0.01
C LYS A 74 -2.63 8.36 -1.40
N THR A 75 -1.33 8.16 -1.55
CA THR A 75 -0.71 7.80 -2.83
C THR A 75 -1.23 6.45 -3.33
N SER A 76 -1.31 5.43 -2.46
CA SER A 76 -1.82 4.11 -2.83
C SER A 76 -3.28 4.18 -3.30
N LEU A 77 -4.15 4.85 -2.55
CA LEU A 77 -5.56 5.02 -2.94
C LEU A 77 -5.71 5.88 -4.19
N GLY A 78 -4.84 6.87 -4.38
CA GLY A 78 -4.85 7.71 -5.57
C GLY A 78 -4.46 6.94 -6.83
N VAL A 79 -3.42 6.12 -6.76
CA VAL A 79 -3.04 5.21 -7.85
C VAL A 79 -4.18 4.26 -8.20
N LEU A 80 -4.87 3.73 -7.19
CA LEU A 80 -6.03 2.85 -7.41
C LEU A 80 -7.21 3.57 -8.04
N SER A 81 -7.45 4.83 -7.67
CA SER A 81 -8.46 5.70 -8.28
C SER A 81 -8.15 5.99 -9.74
N ALA A 82 -6.89 6.37 -10.04
CA ALA A 82 -6.45 6.59 -11.41
C ALA A 82 -6.56 5.32 -12.26
N ALA A 83 -6.16 4.17 -11.72
CA ALA A 83 -6.25 2.88 -12.41
C ALA A 83 -7.70 2.44 -12.67
N ASP A 84 -8.64 2.73 -11.76
CA ASP A 84 -10.07 2.47 -11.96
C ASP A 84 -10.66 3.36 -13.06
N LYS A 85 -10.31 4.66 -13.06
CA LYS A 85 -10.71 5.62 -14.11
C LYS A 85 -10.19 5.25 -15.50
N ALA A 86 -9.03 4.59 -15.57
CA ALA A 86 -8.45 4.12 -16.84
C ALA A 86 -9.14 2.87 -17.40
N GLN A 87 -9.99 2.18 -16.62
CA GLN A 87 -10.73 1.02 -17.12
C GLN A 87 -11.94 1.47 -17.97
N PRO A 88 -12.26 0.76 -19.06
CA PRO A 88 -13.43 1.08 -19.87
C PRO A 88 -14.69 0.99 -19.03
N VAL A 89 -15.51 2.04 -19.08
CA VAL A 89 -16.78 2.13 -18.35
C VAL A 89 -17.68 0.98 -18.79
N ARG A 90 -17.92 0.02 -17.89
CA ARG A 90 -18.85 -1.08 -18.15
C ARG A 90 -20.28 -0.58 -17.96
N GLN A 91 -20.95 -0.23 -19.06
CA GLN A 91 -22.39 0.00 -19.04
C GLN A 91 -23.11 -1.34 -18.91
N ARG A 92 -24.01 -1.44 -17.92
CA ARG A 92 -25.06 -2.45 -17.90
C ARG A 92 -26.42 -1.75 -18.06
N SER A 93 -27.42 -2.51 -18.49
CA SER A 93 -28.80 -2.05 -18.74
C SER A 93 -29.49 -1.37 -17.54
N THR A 94 -28.94 -1.50 -16.33
CA THR A 94 -29.48 -0.94 -15.08
C THR A 94 -28.59 0.15 -14.44
N GLY A 95 -27.59 0.65 -15.17
CA GLY A 95 -26.74 1.77 -14.73
C GLY A 95 -25.25 1.45 -14.71
N VAL A 96 -24.45 2.49 -14.48
CA VAL A 96 -22.99 2.39 -14.38
C VAL A 96 -22.61 2.03 -12.94
N ARG A 97 -22.05 0.83 -12.75
CA ARG A 97 -21.33 0.47 -11.52
C ARG A 97 -19.87 0.20 -11.85
N ALA A 98 -19.01 1.19 -11.64
CA ALA A 98 -17.56 0.97 -11.62
C ALA A 98 -17.22 0.11 -10.39
N ARG A 99 -16.67 -1.09 -10.61
CA ARG A 99 -16.14 -1.91 -9.52
C ARG A 99 -14.70 -1.49 -9.26
N PHE A 100 -14.53 -0.57 -8.31
CA PHE A 100 -13.21 -0.20 -7.81
C PHE A 100 -12.45 -1.44 -7.33
N THR A 101 -11.36 -1.77 -8.03
CA THR A 101 -10.51 -2.90 -7.63
C THR A 101 -9.49 -2.41 -6.60
N TYR A 102 -9.53 -3.01 -5.42
CA TYR A 102 -8.68 -2.66 -4.31
C TYR A 102 -7.38 -3.47 -4.34
N PHE A 103 -6.24 -2.80 -4.12
CA PHE A 103 -4.95 -3.48 -3.95
C PHE A 103 -4.23 -2.97 -2.69
N VAL A 104 -3.39 -3.83 -2.13
CA VAL A 104 -2.43 -3.50 -1.06
C VAL A 104 -1.02 -3.77 -1.61
N PRO A 105 -0.04 -2.86 -1.41
CA PRO A 105 1.36 -3.10 -1.79
C PRO A 105 1.88 -4.43 -1.27
N PHE A 106 2.70 -5.12 -2.05
CA PHE A 106 3.20 -6.49 -1.81
C PHE A 106 2.14 -7.62 -1.85
N VAL A 107 0.90 -7.36 -1.43
CA VAL A 107 -0.18 -8.36 -1.28
C VAL A 107 -1.03 -8.53 -2.56
N GLY A 108 -1.22 -7.45 -3.32
CA GLY A 108 -2.02 -7.46 -4.55
C GLY A 108 -3.51 -7.21 -4.30
N ARG A 109 -4.37 -7.82 -5.14
CA ARG A 109 -5.83 -7.60 -5.10
C ARG A 109 -6.44 -8.14 -3.81
N VAL A 110 -7.28 -7.32 -3.19
CA VAL A 110 -7.99 -7.64 -1.95
C VAL A 110 -9.40 -7.04 -1.95
N CYS A 111 -10.23 -7.38 -0.96
CA CYS A 111 -11.54 -6.74 -0.79
C CYS A 111 -11.43 -5.38 -0.07
N LYS A 112 -12.50 -4.56 -0.13
CA LYS A 112 -12.57 -3.25 0.55
C LYS A 112 -12.24 -3.36 2.05
N GLY A 113 -12.82 -4.35 2.73
CA GLY A 113 -12.61 -4.56 4.17
C GLY A 113 -11.15 -4.93 4.50
N SER A 114 -10.51 -5.74 3.68
CA SER A 114 -9.10 -6.10 3.88
C SER A 114 -8.17 -4.90 3.68
N VAL A 115 -8.44 -4.02 2.70
CA VAL A 115 -7.69 -2.74 2.56
C VAL A 115 -7.77 -1.90 3.81
N GLN A 116 -8.97 -1.73 4.36
CA GLN A 116 -9.16 -0.92 5.56
C GLN A 116 -8.37 -1.45 6.75
N ARG A 117 -8.39 -2.77 6.95
CA ARG A 117 -7.67 -3.42 8.05
C ARG A 117 -6.16 -3.35 7.84
N CYS A 118 -5.68 -3.59 6.62
CA CYS A 118 -4.25 -3.50 6.30
C CYS A 118 -3.72 -2.08 6.53
N PHE A 119 -4.38 -1.07 5.99
CA PHE A 119 -3.97 0.34 6.15
C PHE A 119 -4.38 0.96 7.49
N GLN A 120 -5.17 0.25 8.31
CA GLN A 120 -5.76 0.74 9.55
C GLN A 120 -6.57 2.05 9.36
N VAL A 121 -7.37 2.11 8.30
CA VAL A 121 -8.17 3.28 7.93
C VAL A 121 -9.67 2.99 7.88
N SER A 122 -10.46 3.99 8.24
CA SER A 122 -11.92 3.94 8.14
C SER A 122 -12.40 3.95 6.68
N LEU A 123 -13.64 3.49 6.47
CA LEU A 123 -14.31 3.58 5.16
C LEU A 123 -14.35 5.03 4.68
N SER A 124 -14.69 5.95 5.58
CA SER A 124 -14.76 7.40 5.29
C SER A 124 -13.41 7.97 4.83
N THR A 125 -12.29 7.46 5.36
CA THR A 125 -10.95 7.88 4.92
C THR A 125 -10.68 7.40 3.49
N VAL A 126 -11.05 6.16 3.17
CA VAL A 126 -10.91 5.60 1.82
C VAL A 126 -11.76 6.40 0.82
N GLU A 127 -13.02 6.69 1.17
CA GLU A 127 -13.95 7.48 0.35
C GLU A 127 -13.43 8.91 0.15
N ARG A 128 -12.87 9.55 1.19
CA ARG A 128 -12.33 10.92 1.12
C ARG A 128 -11.10 11.04 0.22
N TYR A 129 -10.27 10.01 0.15
CA TYR A 129 -9.03 10.06 -0.64
C TYR A 129 -9.22 9.64 -2.11
N LYS A 130 -10.30 8.93 -2.45
CA LYS A 130 -10.67 8.60 -3.84
C LYS A 130 -10.85 9.82 -4.77
N PRO A 131 -11.58 10.88 -4.39
CA PRO A 131 -11.82 12.04 -5.25
C PRO A 131 -10.66 13.05 -5.26
N GLN A 132 -9.71 12.95 -4.30
CA GLN A 132 -8.56 13.85 -4.21
C GLN A 132 -7.37 13.39 -5.09
N ALA A 133 -7.62 12.46 -6.00
CA ALA A 133 -6.64 11.82 -6.88
C ALA A 133 -7.09 11.84 -8.35
#